data_AF-A0A0F9DR90-F1
#
_entry.id   AF-A0A0F9DR90-F1
#
_cell.length_a   1.000
_cell.length_b   1.000
_cell.length_c   1.000
_cell.angle_alpha   90.00
_cell.angle_beta   90.00
_cell.angle_gamma   90.00
#
_symmetry.space_group_name_H-M   'P 1'
#
loop_
_entity.id
_entity.type
_entity.pdbx_description
1 polymer ?
#
loop_
_entity_poly.entity_id
_entity_poly.type
_entity_poly.pdbx_seq_one_letter_code
_entity_poly.pdbx_strand_id
1 'polypeptide(L)'
;MCKETIEVKKLHAVVILRYGKFQQQAFKLAAAQGRAGSKKAGFKYRRLHLKDCLATWLVAIHHYRTEARSQRKGRPAGSGQLPQMPDEEKLTRYRLVRRRAATLRLLIATEDDHRIVVLYRRLKSLGNQMEVGVIDDMSRRDQENIRLLNDKLKRAKELVGG
;
A
#
# COMPACT_ATOMS: atom_id res chain seq x y z
N MET A 1 12.49 2.77 -29.78
CA MET A 1 11.03 2.63 -30.01
C MET A 1 10.71 3.03 -31.44
N CYS A 2 9.72 2.37 -32.07
CA CYS A 2 9.36 2.50 -33.48
C CYS A 2 9.27 3.97 -33.95
N LYS A 3 10.04 4.31 -34.98
CA LYS A 3 10.01 5.62 -35.66
C LYS A 3 9.32 5.55 -37.03
N GLU A 4 8.97 4.35 -37.46
CA GLU A 4 8.37 4.09 -38.77
C GLU A 4 6.87 4.40 -38.75
N THR A 5 6.37 4.87 -39.90
CA THR A 5 4.95 5.15 -40.12
C THR A 5 4.17 3.85 -40.29
N ILE A 6 3.03 3.75 -39.61
CA ILE A 6 2.10 2.62 -39.77
C ILE A 6 1.15 2.97 -40.92
N GLU A 7 1.28 2.30 -42.06
CA GLU A 7 0.42 2.50 -43.22
C GLU A 7 -1.04 2.10 -42.96
N VAL A 8 -1.94 2.67 -43.77
CA VAL A 8 -3.37 2.35 -43.76
C VAL A 8 -3.56 0.86 -44.07
N LYS A 9 -4.46 0.18 -43.34
CA LYS A 9 -4.73 -1.27 -43.40
C LYS A 9 -3.65 -2.19 -42.76
N LYS A 10 -2.56 -1.66 -42.20
CA LYS A 10 -1.61 -2.48 -41.40
C LYS A 10 -2.13 -2.70 -39.97
N LEU A 11 -2.10 -3.95 -39.51
CA LEU A 11 -2.43 -4.33 -38.14
C LEU A 11 -1.41 -3.75 -37.16
N HIS A 12 -1.89 -3.17 -36.07
CA HIS A 12 -1.04 -2.56 -35.05
C HIS A 12 -1.67 -2.65 -33.66
N ALA A 13 -0.83 -2.58 -32.63
CA ALA A 13 -1.26 -2.46 -31.25
C ALA A 13 -1.42 -0.99 -30.86
N VAL A 14 -2.44 -0.71 -30.04
CA VAL A 14 -2.64 0.59 -29.40
C VAL A 14 -2.47 0.44 -27.91
N VAL A 15 -1.42 1.06 -27.36
CA VAL A 15 -1.10 1.01 -25.94
C VAL A 15 -1.49 2.32 -25.27
N ILE A 16 -2.35 2.25 -24.26
CA ILE A 16 -2.78 3.40 -23.46
C ILE A 16 -1.77 3.64 -22.35
N LEU A 17 -1.09 4.79 -22.33
CA LEU A 17 0.01 5.07 -21.40
C LEU A 17 -0.43 5.70 -20.08
N ARG A 18 -1.58 6.38 -20.06
CA ARG A 18 -2.11 7.03 -18.86
C ARG A 18 -3.63 6.87 -18.81
N TYR A 19 -4.11 6.25 -17.74
CA TYR A 19 -5.52 6.20 -17.37
C TYR A 19 -5.63 6.61 -15.89
N GLY A 20 -6.31 7.72 -15.62
CA GLY A 20 -6.46 8.30 -14.29
C GLY A 20 -7.66 9.23 -14.23
N LYS A 21 -8.06 9.61 -13.01
CA LYS A 21 -9.28 10.41 -12.76
C LYS A 21 -9.32 11.70 -13.59
N PHE A 22 -8.18 12.38 -13.74
CA PHE A 22 -8.07 13.59 -14.56
C PHE A 22 -8.29 13.32 -16.07
N GLN A 23 -7.72 12.24 -16.63
CA GLN A 23 -7.94 11.92 -18.05
C GLN A 23 -9.40 11.50 -18.30
N GLN A 24 -10.04 10.83 -17.35
CA GLN A 24 -11.44 10.47 -17.43
C GLN A 24 -12.34 11.73 -17.43
N GLN A 25 -12.00 12.74 -16.64
CA GLN A 25 -12.70 14.04 -16.63
C GLN A 25 -12.44 14.83 -17.92
N ALA A 26 -11.20 14.86 -18.40
CA ALA A 26 -10.84 15.53 -19.66
C ALA A 26 -11.56 14.91 -20.86
N PHE A 27 -11.71 13.58 -20.90
CA PHE A 27 -12.52 12.90 -21.92
C PHE A 27 -13.99 13.31 -21.85
N LYS A 28 -14.59 13.32 -20.65
CA LYS A 28 -15.98 13.77 -20.47
C LYS A 28 -16.20 15.19 -20.97
N LEU A 29 -15.27 16.10 -20.66
CA LEU A 29 -15.31 17.49 -21.13
C LEU A 29 -15.22 17.58 -22.66
N ALA A 30 -14.27 16.86 -23.26
CA ALA A 30 -14.10 16.84 -24.73
C ALA A 30 -15.29 16.21 -25.45
N ALA A 31 -15.92 15.20 -24.85
CA ALA A 31 -17.14 14.58 -25.36
C ALA A 31 -18.34 15.54 -25.29
N ALA A 32 -18.50 16.27 -24.18
CA ALA A 32 -19.53 17.29 -24.03
C ALA A 32 -19.38 18.45 -25.05
N GLN A 33 -18.15 18.76 -25.47
CA GLN A 33 -17.85 19.76 -26.51
C GLN A 33 -17.97 19.21 -27.95
N GLY A 34 -18.39 17.96 -28.15
CA GLY A 34 -18.49 17.34 -29.48
C GLY A 34 -17.13 17.06 -30.16
N ARG A 35 -16.02 17.22 -29.45
CA ARG A 35 -14.65 17.06 -29.99
C ARG A 35 -14.10 15.63 -29.81
N ALA A 36 -14.81 14.76 -29.10
CA ALA A 36 -14.39 13.38 -28.90
C ALA A 36 -14.91 12.45 -30.01
N GLY A 37 -14.22 12.39 -31.14
CA GLY A 37 -14.56 11.48 -32.25
C GLY A 37 -14.38 9.98 -31.94
N SER A 38 -13.80 9.61 -30.78
CA SER A 38 -13.72 8.22 -30.32
C SER A 38 -13.54 8.14 -28.80
N LYS A 39 -13.83 6.98 -28.19
CA LYS A 39 -13.53 6.66 -26.77
C LYS A 39 -12.04 6.77 -26.40
N LYS A 40 -11.16 7.06 -27.38
CA LYS A 40 -9.70 7.25 -27.20
C LYS A 40 -9.28 8.72 -27.25
N ALA A 41 -10.20 9.65 -27.52
CA ALA A 41 -9.92 11.08 -27.49
C ALA A 41 -9.47 11.52 -26.09
N GLY A 42 -8.44 12.34 -25.99
CA GLY A 42 -7.88 12.78 -24.70
C GLY A 42 -6.93 11.78 -24.00
N PHE A 43 -6.86 10.52 -24.45
CA PHE A 43 -5.89 9.56 -23.91
C PHE A 43 -4.53 9.74 -24.56
N LYS A 44 -3.46 9.68 -23.75
CA LYS A 44 -2.10 9.55 -24.27
C LYS A 44 -1.86 8.09 -24.63
N TYR A 45 -1.93 7.77 -25.93
CA TYR A 45 -1.67 6.43 -26.44
C TYR A 45 -0.42 6.40 -27.34
N ARG A 46 0.14 5.22 -27.54
CA ARG A 46 1.14 4.93 -28.56
C ARG A 46 0.62 3.83 -29.49
N ARG A 47 0.86 3.99 -30.78
CA ARG A 47 0.63 2.95 -31.78
C ARG A 47 1.96 2.23 -32.03
N LEU A 48 1.93 0.90 -32.07
CA LEU A 48 3.12 0.06 -32.21
C LEU A 48 2.86 -1.04 -33.24
N HIS A 49 3.85 -1.34 -34.09
CA HIS A 49 3.83 -2.57 -34.88
C HIS A 49 3.78 -3.80 -33.96
N LEU A 50 3.01 -4.83 -34.35
CA LEU A 50 2.69 -5.98 -33.49
C LEU A 50 3.89 -6.84 -33.08
N LYS A 51 4.92 -6.92 -33.93
CA LYS A 51 6.06 -7.81 -33.70
C LYS A 51 7.15 -7.12 -32.88
N ASP A 52 8.15 -6.57 -33.54
CA ASP A 52 9.38 -6.12 -32.89
C ASP A 52 9.16 -4.89 -32.00
N CYS A 53 8.27 -4.00 -32.42
CA CYS A 53 8.00 -2.75 -31.72
C CYS A 53 7.21 -2.95 -30.43
N LEU A 54 6.21 -3.84 -30.45
CA LEU A 54 5.43 -4.20 -29.26
C LEU A 54 6.28 -5.01 -28.27
N ALA A 55 7.03 -6.00 -28.76
CA ALA A 55 7.91 -6.81 -27.92
C ALA A 55 8.95 -5.94 -27.20
N THR A 56 9.64 -5.06 -27.93
CA THR A 56 10.61 -4.12 -27.35
C THR A 56 9.95 -3.20 -26.32
N TRP A 57 8.74 -2.72 -26.59
CA TRP A 57 8.01 -1.87 -25.65
C TRP A 57 7.65 -2.61 -24.35
N LEU A 58 7.20 -3.87 -24.45
CA LEU A 58 6.85 -4.70 -23.30
C LEU A 58 8.06 -5.00 -22.41
N VAL A 59 9.21 -5.30 -23.02
CA VAL A 59 10.47 -5.52 -22.27
C VAL A 59 10.90 -4.21 -21.61
N ALA A 60 10.94 -3.10 -22.34
CA ALA A 60 11.36 -1.81 -21.81
C ALA A 60 10.44 -1.32 -20.66
N ILE A 61 9.11 -1.47 -20.78
CA ILE A 61 8.19 -1.08 -19.71
C ILE A 61 8.28 -2.02 -18.51
N HIS A 62 8.57 -3.31 -18.72
CA HIS A 62 8.83 -4.24 -17.64
C HIS A 62 10.07 -3.80 -16.86
N HIS A 63 11.20 -3.57 -17.52
CA HIS A 63 12.43 -3.09 -16.89
C HIS A 63 12.20 -1.75 -16.19
N TYR A 64 11.60 -0.76 -16.85
CA TYR A 64 11.29 0.52 -16.23
C TYR A 64 10.39 0.38 -15.00
N ARG A 65 9.40 -0.51 -15.01
CA ARG A 65 8.53 -0.77 -13.85
C ARG A 65 9.28 -1.46 -12.73
N THR A 66 10.18 -2.39 -13.05
CA THR A 66 11.00 -3.12 -12.09
C THR A 66 12.05 -2.20 -11.47
N GLU A 67 12.70 -1.35 -12.27
CA GLU A 67 13.61 -0.29 -11.82
C GLU A 67 12.88 0.79 -11.04
N ALA A 68 11.73 1.26 -11.50
CA ALA A 68 10.93 2.21 -10.72
C ALA A 68 10.45 1.60 -9.40
N ARG A 69 10.23 0.28 -9.32
CA ARG A 69 9.94 -0.42 -8.05
C ARG A 69 11.18 -0.56 -7.18
N SER A 70 12.37 -0.79 -7.74
CA SER A 70 13.61 -0.90 -6.98
C SER A 70 14.14 0.46 -6.50
N GLN A 71 13.97 1.51 -7.32
CA GLN A 71 14.30 2.90 -7.03
C GLN A 71 13.26 3.57 -6.13
N ARG A 72 11.99 3.16 -6.19
CA ARG A 72 11.05 3.36 -5.08
C ARG A 72 11.47 2.45 -3.93
N LYS A 73 12.60 2.78 -3.31
CA LYS A 73 12.95 2.27 -1.98
C LYS A 73 11.82 2.69 -1.04
N GLY A 74 10.89 1.77 -0.85
CA GLY A 74 9.87 1.74 0.17
C GLY A 74 8.71 2.72 0.07
N ARG A 75 7.77 2.44 0.99
CA ARG A 75 6.51 3.11 1.27
C ARG A 75 6.72 4.64 1.37
N PRO A 76 5.78 5.51 0.91
CA PRO A 76 5.90 6.97 0.94
C PRO A 76 6.48 7.55 2.24
N ALA A 77 7.17 8.69 2.16
CA ALA A 77 7.61 9.41 3.35
C ALA A 77 6.42 9.63 4.32
N GLY A 78 6.59 9.26 5.59
CA GLY A 78 5.53 9.27 6.61
C GLY A 78 4.67 7.99 6.69
N SER A 79 4.91 6.97 5.86
CA SER A 79 4.07 5.76 5.82
C SER A 79 4.65 4.52 6.52
N GLY A 80 5.76 4.64 7.26
CA GLY A 80 6.30 3.54 8.07
C GLY A 80 7.56 2.87 7.55
N GLN A 81 8.43 3.62 6.87
CA GLN A 81 9.83 3.22 6.79
C GLN A 81 10.41 3.31 8.21
N LEU A 82 10.97 2.20 8.69
CA LEU A 82 11.79 2.24 9.88
C LEU A 82 13.00 3.14 9.59
N PRO A 83 13.46 3.93 10.58
CA PRO A 83 14.75 4.60 10.45
C PRO A 83 15.83 3.57 10.10
N GLN A 84 16.92 4.04 9.48
CA GLN A 84 18.09 3.19 9.25
C GLN A 84 18.64 2.75 10.61
N MET A 85 18.39 1.49 10.96
CA MET A 85 18.82 0.88 12.22
C MET A 85 19.86 -0.21 11.92
N PRO A 86 20.83 -0.42 12.83
CA PRO A 86 21.68 -1.62 12.85
C PRO A 86 20.86 -2.91 12.84
N ASP A 87 21.43 -4.00 12.33
CA ASP A 87 20.71 -5.26 12.19
C ASP A 87 20.32 -5.89 13.54
N GLU A 88 21.12 -5.67 14.58
CA GLU A 88 20.80 -6.13 15.94
C GLU A 88 19.58 -5.41 16.54
N GLU A 89 19.48 -4.09 16.32
CA GLU A 89 18.32 -3.30 16.74
C GLU A 89 17.06 -3.70 15.95
N LYS A 90 17.20 -3.95 14.64
CA LYS A 90 16.11 -4.50 13.82
C LYS A 90 15.61 -5.82 14.38
N LEU A 91 16.52 -6.73 14.75
CA LEU A 91 16.16 -8.04 15.31
C LEU A 91 15.45 -7.90 16.66
N THR A 92 15.96 -7.03 17.53
CA THR A 92 15.37 -6.75 18.84
C THR A 92 13.96 -6.18 18.69
N ARG A 93 13.80 -5.18 17.84
CA ARG A 93 12.51 -4.62 17.46
C ARG A 93 11.57 -5.71 16.94
N TYR A 94 12.05 -6.55 16.04
CA TYR A 94 11.23 -7.60 15.43
C TYR A 94 10.67 -8.56 16.49
N ARG A 95 11.49 -8.95 17.48
CA ARG A 95 11.06 -9.76 18.63
C ARG A 95 10.00 -9.02 19.48
N LEU A 96 10.19 -7.73 19.75
CA LEU A 96 9.23 -6.91 20.49
C LEU A 96 7.88 -6.78 19.75
N VAL A 97 7.91 -6.52 18.44
CA VAL A 97 6.72 -6.43 17.59
C VAL A 97 5.95 -7.76 17.60
N ARG A 98 6.65 -8.89 17.47
CA ARG A 98 6.03 -10.22 17.56
C ARG A 98 5.41 -10.47 18.94
N ARG A 99 6.10 -10.10 20.03
CA ARG A 99 5.57 -10.21 21.40
C ARG A 99 4.32 -9.34 21.58
N ARG A 100 4.33 -8.09 21.11
CA ARG A 100 3.15 -7.21 21.13
C ARG A 100 1.98 -7.85 20.38
N ALA A 101 2.22 -8.36 19.18
CA ALA A 101 1.18 -9.02 18.38
C ALA A 101 0.60 -10.27 19.08
N ALA A 102 1.44 -11.08 19.72
CA ALA A 102 0.99 -12.24 20.50
C ALA A 102 0.12 -11.81 21.69
N THR A 103 0.53 -10.78 22.43
CA THR A 103 -0.24 -10.24 23.57
C THR A 103 -1.60 -9.70 23.11
N LEU A 104 -1.69 -9.03 21.96
CA LEU A 104 -2.97 -8.55 21.41
C LEU A 104 -3.92 -9.69 21.03
N ARG A 105 -3.39 -10.79 20.47
CA ARG A 105 -4.22 -11.98 20.18
C ARG A 105 -4.74 -12.63 21.46
N LEU A 106 -3.90 -12.72 22.50
CA LEU A 106 -4.33 -13.22 23.81
C LEU A 106 -5.42 -12.32 24.41
N LEU A 107 -5.28 -11.01 24.28
CA LEU A 107 -6.26 -10.04 24.78
C LEU A 107 -7.61 -10.19 24.06
N ILE A 108 -7.61 -10.40 22.75
CA ILE A 108 -8.83 -10.75 21.99
C ILE A 108 -9.46 -12.04 22.51
N ALA A 109 -8.66 -13.08 22.74
CA ALA A 109 -9.18 -14.40 23.13
C ALA A 109 -9.61 -14.53 24.61
N THR A 110 -9.26 -13.57 25.47
CA THR A 110 -9.49 -13.66 26.92
C THR A 110 -10.72 -12.85 27.33
N GLU A 111 -11.61 -13.45 28.11
CA GLU A 111 -12.78 -12.76 28.72
C GLU A 111 -12.62 -12.46 30.23
N ASP A 112 -11.58 -13.00 30.88
CA ASP A 112 -11.27 -12.75 32.29
C ASP A 112 -10.65 -11.36 32.51
N ASP A 113 -11.29 -10.55 33.35
CA ASP A 113 -10.90 -9.19 33.70
C ASP A 113 -9.52 -9.08 34.34
N HIS A 114 -9.20 -9.97 35.27
CA HIS A 114 -7.90 -9.96 35.91
C HIS A 114 -6.80 -10.22 34.88
N ARG A 115 -7.04 -11.18 33.98
CA ARG A 115 -6.12 -11.50 32.89
C ARG A 115 -6.02 -10.37 31.87
N ILE A 116 -7.11 -9.68 31.54
CA ILE A 116 -7.13 -8.50 30.66
C ILE A 116 -6.23 -7.39 31.24
N VAL A 117 -6.32 -7.11 32.55
CA VAL A 117 -5.47 -6.10 33.22
C VAL A 117 -3.99 -6.48 33.14
N VAL A 118 -3.64 -7.75 33.38
CA VAL A 118 -2.25 -8.24 33.25
C VAL A 118 -1.72 -8.04 31.82
N LEU A 119 -2.51 -8.42 30.82
CA LEU A 119 -2.14 -8.30 29.41
C LEU A 119 -2.03 -6.83 28.98
N TYR A 120 -2.89 -5.95 29.50
CA TYR A 120 -2.82 -4.50 29.29
C TYR A 120 -1.52 -3.90 29.84
N ARG A 121 -1.15 -4.22 31.08
CA ARG A 121 0.13 -3.78 31.68
C ARG A 121 1.33 -4.28 30.87
N ARG A 122 1.26 -5.53 30.39
CA ARG A 122 2.28 -6.11 29.51
C ARG A 122 2.39 -5.35 28.18
N LEU A 123 1.28 -4.95 27.57
CA LEU A 123 1.29 -4.12 26.36
C LEU A 123 1.95 -2.77 26.59
N LYS A 124 1.66 -2.11 27.72
CA LYS A 124 2.29 -0.84 28.09
C LYS A 124 3.80 -1.00 28.27
N SER A 125 4.23 -2.04 28.99
CA SER A 125 5.66 -2.34 29.17
C SER A 125 6.37 -2.60 27.84
N LEU A 126 5.76 -3.39 26.94
CA LEU A 126 6.31 -3.63 25.60
C LEU A 126 6.38 -2.35 24.76
N GLY A 127 5.39 -1.46 24.88
CA GLY A 127 5.42 -0.15 24.23
C GLY A 127 6.58 0.71 24.71
N ASN A 128 6.84 0.74 26.01
CA ASN A 128 7.95 1.51 26.60
C ASN A 128 9.34 0.98 26.21
N GLN A 129 9.45 -0.31 25.87
CA GLN A 129 10.69 -0.92 25.37
C GLN A 129 10.96 -0.62 23.88
N MET A 130 9.98 -0.04 23.18
CA MET A 130 10.05 0.21 21.75
C MET A 130 10.31 1.70 21.49
N GLU A 131 11.55 2.05 21.15
CA GLU A 131 11.94 3.42 20.79
C GLU A 131 11.13 3.97 19.60
N VAL A 132 10.94 3.12 18.57
CA VAL A 132 10.05 3.42 17.45
C VAL A 132 8.75 2.65 17.62
N GLY A 133 7.61 3.34 17.68
CA GLY A 133 6.29 2.71 17.81
C GLY A 133 5.93 1.76 16.64
N VAL A 134 4.92 0.92 16.84
CA VAL A 134 4.25 0.24 15.71
C VAL A 134 3.19 1.20 15.17
N ILE A 135 3.18 1.42 13.86
CA ILE A 135 2.11 2.18 13.23
C ILE A 135 0.87 1.29 13.19
N ASP A 136 -0.09 1.58 14.04
CA ASP A 136 -1.30 0.75 14.19
C ASP A 136 -2.16 0.74 12.91
N ASP A 137 -2.13 1.81 12.11
CA ASP A 137 -2.79 1.88 10.78
C ASP A 137 -2.23 0.90 9.75
N MET A 138 -1.05 0.34 9.99
CA MET A 138 -0.49 -0.72 9.14
C MET A 138 -0.87 -2.12 9.59
N SER A 139 -1.47 -2.26 10.77
CA SER A 139 -1.97 -3.54 11.23
C SER A 139 -3.25 -3.84 10.45
N ARG A 140 -3.16 -4.70 9.43
CA ARG A 140 -4.30 -5.17 8.63
C ARG A 140 -5.20 -6.07 9.49
N ARG A 141 -5.89 -5.49 10.47
CA ARG A 141 -6.87 -6.16 11.32
C ARG A 141 -8.26 -5.95 10.75
N ASP A 142 -9.11 -6.93 10.93
CA ASP A 142 -10.53 -6.79 10.64
C ASP A 142 -11.16 -5.72 11.55
N GLN A 143 -12.16 -4.99 11.07
CA GLN A 143 -12.81 -3.90 11.81
C GLN A 143 -13.42 -4.39 13.13
N GLU A 144 -13.98 -5.60 13.14
CA GLU A 144 -14.56 -6.21 14.34
C GLU A 144 -13.50 -6.41 15.43
N ASN A 145 -12.34 -6.94 15.05
CA ASN A 145 -11.20 -7.14 15.96
C ASN A 145 -10.63 -5.81 16.50
N ILE A 146 -10.69 -4.74 15.70
CA ILE A 146 -10.28 -3.41 16.16
C ILE A 146 -11.23 -2.90 17.24
N ARG A 147 -12.55 -3.03 17.04
CA ARG A 147 -13.55 -2.61 18.03
C ARG A 147 -13.40 -3.39 19.34
N LEU A 148 -13.33 -4.72 19.25
CA LEU A 148 -13.16 -5.59 20.41
C LEU A 148 -11.89 -5.27 21.21
N LEU A 149 -10.77 -5.02 20.51
CA LEU A 149 -9.53 -4.59 21.17
C LEU A 149 -9.70 -3.27 21.91
N ASN A 150 -10.33 -2.27 21.27
CA ASN A 150 -10.55 -0.96 21.89
C ASN A 150 -11.43 -1.06 23.14
N ASP A 151 -12.48 -1.88 23.10
CA ASP A 151 -13.37 -2.11 24.24
C ASP A 151 -12.63 -2.78 25.40
N LYS A 152 -11.85 -3.82 25.12
CA LYS A 152 -11.05 -4.50 26.15
C LYS A 152 -9.95 -3.60 26.72
N LEU A 153 -9.32 -2.77 25.91
CA LEU A 153 -8.33 -1.78 26.37
C LEU A 153 -8.98 -0.69 27.23
N LYS A 154 -10.20 -0.24 26.88
CA LYS A 154 -10.97 0.71 27.68
C LYS A 154 -11.34 0.11 29.04
N ARG A 155 -11.91 -1.09 29.05
CA ARG A 155 -12.24 -1.85 30.27
C ARG A 155 -11.01 -2.04 31.17
N ALA A 156 -9.87 -2.41 30.60
CA ALA A 156 -8.62 -2.54 31.35
C ALA A 156 -8.15 -1.22 31.97
N LYS A 157 -8.37 -0.10 31.28
CA LYS A 157 -8.00 1.23 31.77
C LYS A 157 -8.89 1.65 32.94
N GLU A 158 -10.18 1.37 32.89
CA GLU A 158 -11.13 1.62 33.96
C GLU A 158 -10.78 0.80 35.21
N LEU A 159 -10.47 -0.50 35.05
CA LEU A 159 -10.08 -1.39 36.15
C LEU A 159 -8.72 -1.06 36.80
N VAL A 160 -7.86 -0.28 36.12
CA VAL A 160 -6.55 0.12 36.64
C VAL A 160 -6.56 1.54 37.23
N GLY A 161 -7.50 2.38 36.81
CA GLY A 161 -7.60 3.78 37.20
C GLY A 161 -8.75 4.12 38.14
N GLY A 162 -9.68 3.20 38.38
CA GLY A 162 -10.59 3.21 39.54
C GLY A 162 -9.94 2.55 40.74
#